data_AF-A0A960HEQ2-F1
#
_entry.id   AF-A0A960HEQ2-F1
#
_cell.length_a   1.000
_cell.length_b   1.000
_cell.length_c   1.000
_cell.angle_alpha   90.00
_cell.angle_beta   90.00
_cell.angle_gamma   90.00
#
_symmetry.space_group_name_H-M   'P 1'
#
loop_
_entity.id
_entity.type
_entity.pdbx_description
1 polymer ?
#
loop_
_entity_poly.entity_id
_entity_poly.type
_entity_poly.pdbx_seq_one_letter_code
_entity_poly.pdbx_strand_id
1 'polypeptide(L)' 'VPIERAAAVLDRTGNTSSASIPLALADALDAGRVKKGDLVLLVGFGAGMTAASAILRWGGDDAEALA' A
#
# COMPACT_ATOMS: atom_id res chain seq x y z
N VAL A 1 -3.57 -1.04 13.23
CA VAL A 1 -2.35 -1.47 12.51
C VAL A 1 -1.16 -0.84 13.22
N PRO A 2 -0.13 -1.60 13.63
CA PRO A 2 1.07 -1.03 14.25
C PRO A 2 1.77 -0.03 13.31
N ILE A 3 2.36 1.03 13.86
CA ILE A 3 2.91 2.14 13.06
C ILE A 3 4.06 1.70 12.17
N GLU A 4 4.87 0.74 12.63
CA GLU A 4 5.97 0.13 11.90
C GLU A 4 5.53 -0.66 10.67
N ARG A 5 4.24 -1.03 10.58
CA ARG A 5 3.64 -1.65 9.39
C ARG A 5 3.02 -0.65 8.42
N ALA A 6 2.94 0.64 8.79
CA ALA A 6 2.51 1.69 7.87
C ALA A 6 3.68 2.13 6.99
N ALA A 7 3.43 2.29 5.69
CA ALA A 7 4.36 2.96 4.81
C ALA A 7 4.20 4.48 4.96
N ALA A 8 5.30 5.20 5.12
CA ALA A 8 5.32 6.64 5.33
C ALA A 8 6.49 7.25 4.56
N VAL A 9 6.18 8.22 3.71
CA VAL A 9 7.14 8.99 2.91
C VAL A 9 6.90 10.50 3.03
N LEU A 10 6.02 10.91 3.94
CA LEU A 10 5.55 12.28 4.08
C LEU A 10 6.71 13.25 4.37
N ASP A 11 7.71 12.80 5.11
CA ASP A 11 8.94 13.52 5.43
C ASP A 11 9.79 13.86 4.18
N ARG A 12 9.63 13.10 3.09
CA ARG A 12 10.37 13.28 1.83
C ARG A 12 9.55 13.86 0.70
N THR A 13 8.26 13.51 0.63
CA THR A 13 7.40 13.85 -0.53
C THR A 13 6.31 14.87 -0.20
N GLY A 14 6.04 15.11 1.08
CA GLY A 14 4.83 15.83 1.50
C GLY A 14 3.54 15.11 1.08
N ASN A 15 2.41 15.82 1.21
CA ASN A 15 1.10 15.32 0.79
C ASN A 15 0.91 15.59 -0.71
N THR A 16 1.01 14.53 -1.52
CA THR A 16 0.87 14.56 -2.97
C THR A 16 -0.54 14.17 -3.43
N SER A 17 -1.55 14.37 -2.59
CA SER A 17 -2.95 14.01 -2.85
C SER A 17 -3.06 12.51 -3.21
N SER A 18 -3.71 12.16 -4.32
CA SER A 18 -3.91 10.79 -4.79
C SER A 18 -2.61 10.01 -4.99
N ALA A 19 -1.48 10.67 -5.27
CA ALA A 19 -0.20 10.01 -5.45
C ALA A 19 0.47 9.55 -4.14
N SER A 20 -0.06 9.97 -2.97
CA SER A 20 0.59 9.67 -1.67
C SER A 20 0.61 8.17 -1.37
N ILE A 21 -0.46 7.44 -1.71
CA ILE A 21 -0.57 5.99 -1.51
C ILE A 21 0.41 5.22 -2.42
N PRO A 22 0.43 5.42 -3.76
CA PRO A 22 1.37 4.69 -4.62
C PRO A 22 2.83 5.06 -4.34
N LEU A 23 3.15 6.30 -3.97
CA LEU A 23 4.52 6.68 -3.56
C LEU A 23 4.97 5.94 -2.30
N ALA A 24 4.10 5.85 -1.28
CA ALA A 24 4.42 5.10 -0.07
C ALA A 24 4.53 3.58 -0.34
N LEU A 25 3.70 3.03 -1.22
CA LEU A 25 3.78 1.62 -1.62
C LEU A 25 5.07 1.33 -2.39
N ALA A 26 5.44 2.18 -3.36
CA ALA A 26 6.69 2.04 -4.12
C ALA A 26 7.91 2.05 -3.18
N ASP A 27 7.96 3.01 -2.26
CA ASP A 27 9.04 3.08 -1.27
C ASP A 27 9.13 1.84 -0.37
N ALA A 28 7.98 1.31 0.07
CA ALA A 28 7.93 0.08 0.85
C ALA A 28 8.39 -1.16 0.06
N LEU A 29 8.13 -1.19 -1.25
CA LEU A 29 8.61 -2.25 -2.15
C LEU A 29 10.12 -2.16 -2.36
N ASP A 30 10.64 -0.97 -2.64
CA ASP A 30 12.07 -0.72 -2.81
C ASP A 30 12.87 -1.04 -1.53
N ALA A 31 12.26 -0.79 -0.36
CA ALA A 31 12.83 -1.15 0.94
C ALA A 31 12.64 -2.65 1.32
N GLY A 32 12.04 -3.48 0.46
CA GLY A 32 11.81 -4.90 0.71
C GLY A 32 10.83 -5.19 1.87
N ARG A 33 10.01 -4.21 2.26
CA ARG A 33 9.03 -4.32 3.35
C ARG A 33 7.75 -5.05 2.93
N VAL A 34 7.49 -5.13 1.62
CA VAL A 34 6.36 -5.86 1.03
C VAL A 34 6.91 -6.99 0.18
N LYS A 35 6.43 -8.21 0.40
CA LYS A 35 6.85 -9.43 -0.30
C LYS A 35 5.66 -10.09 -0.99
N LYS A 36 5.95 -10.96 -1.98
CA LYS A 36 4.92 -11.79 -2.61
C LYS A 36 4.17 -12.58 -1.54
N GLY A 37 2.84 -12.58 -1.62
CA GLY A 37 1.95 -13.25 -0.67
C GLY A 37 1.50 -12.37 0.50
N ASP A 38 2.16 -11.23 0.77
CA ASP A 38 1.75 -10.31 1.83
C ASP A 38 0.36 -9.73 1.55
N LEU A 39 -0.41 -9.52 2.62
CA LEU A 39 -1.64 -8.73 2.54
C LEU A 39 -1.31 -7.25 2.71
N VAL A 40 -1.66 -6.46 1.71
CA VAL A 40 -1.48 -5.00 1.69
C VAL A 40 -2.84 -4.34 1.85
N LEU A 41 -2.97 -3.49 2.86
CA LEU A 41 -4.14 -2.64 3.07
C LEU A 41 -3.84 -1.24 2.51
N LEU A 42 -4.65 -0.80 1.54
CA LEU A 42 -4.66 0.56 1.03
C LEU A 42 -5.86 1.31 1.61
N VAL A 43 -5.63 2.51 2.15
CA VAL A 43 -6.70 3.36 2.70
C VAL A 43 -6.47 4.78 2.22
N GLY A 44 -7.51 5.39 1.65
CA GLY A 44 -7.49 6.78 1.19
C GLY A 44 -8.72 7.53 1.65
N PHE A 45 -8.55 8.83 1.90
CA PHE A 45 -9.64 9.77 2.10
C PHE A 45 -9.34 11.07 1.34
N GLY A 46 -10.39 11.81 0.95
CA GLY A 46 -10.22 13.05 0.21
C GLY A 46 -11.44 13.98 0.28
N ALA A 47 -11.33 15.10 -0.45
CA ALA A 47 -12.34 16.17 -0.48
C ALA A 47 -13.73 15.65 -0.90
N GLY A 48 -14.78 16.33 -0.40
CA GLY A 48 -16.18 15.93 -0.48
C GLY A 48 -16.64 15.45 0.89
N MET A 49 -16.61 14.14 1.09
CA MET A 49 -16.33 13.36 2.32
C MET A 49 -16.21 11.91 1.84
N THR A 50 -15.16 11.63 1.07
CA THR A 50 -14.99 10.32 0.41
C THR A 50 -13.86 9.56 1.08
N ALA A 51 -14.15 8.31 1.44
CA ALA A 51 -13.16 7.36 1.92
C ALA A 51 -13.32 6.05 1.15
N ALA A 52 -12.19 5.39 0.88
CA ALA A 52 -12.17 4.08 0.24
C ALA A 52 -11.00 3.26 0.79
N SER A 53 -11.16 1.94 0.75
CA SER A 53 -10.08 1.02 1.11
C SER A 53 -10.11 -0.21 0.22
N ALA A 54 -8.96 -0.85 0.09
CA ALA A 54 -8.81 -2.13 -0.59
C ALA A 54 -7.78 -2.98 0.15
N ILE A 55 -8.03 -4.29 0.21
CA ILE A 55 -7.03 -5.28 0.64
C ILE A 55 -6.68 -6.12 -0.57
N LEU A 56 -5.37 -6.28 -0.81
CA LEU A 56 -4.84 -7.06 -1.91
C LEU A 56 -3.73 -7.99 -1.43
N ARG A 57 -3.63 -9.17 -2.03
CA ARG A 57 -2.46 -10.02 -1.90
C ARG A 57 -1.41 -9.58 -2.90
N TRP A 58 -0.25 -9.15 -2.41
CA TRP A 58 0.81 -8.66 -3.29
C TRP A 58 1.42 -9.79 -4.11
N GLY A 59 1.52 -9.62 -5.42
CA GLY A 59 2.05 -10.62 -6.35
C GLY A 59 1.11 -11.80 -6.68
N GLY A 60 -0.15 -11.75 -6.24
CA GLY A 60 -1.16 -12.78 -6.51
C GLY A 60 -0.97 -14.07 -5.71
N ASP A 61 -1.95 -14.98 -5.82
CA ASP A 61 -1.76 -16.38 -5.43
C ASP A 61 -1.04 -17.12 -6.57
N ASP A 62 -0.17 -18.08 -6.26
CA ASP A 62 0.33 -19.07 -7.23
C ASP A 62 -0.82 -20.00 -7.65
N ALA A 63 -1.85 -19.45 -8.29
CA ALA A 63 -3.01 -20.18 -8.79
C ALA A 63 -2.66 -21.13 -9.96
N GLU A 64 -1.37 -21.33 -10.27
CA GLU A 64 -0.85 -22.45 -11.07
C GLU A 64 -0.50 -23.70 -10.23
N ALA A 65 -0.50 -23.65 -8.89
CA ALA A 65 -0.26 -24.83 -8.05
C ALA A 65 -1.53 -25.65 -7.75
N LEU A 66 -2.69 -25.24 -8.29
CA LEU A 66 -3.99 -25.89 -8.10
C LEU A 66 -4.69 -26.25 -9.42
N ALA A 67 -3.96 -26.23 -10.54
CA ALA A 67 -4.35 -26.86 -11.81
C ALA A 67 -3.57 -28.17 -11.99
#